data_AF-A0A9P3UKN1-F1
#
_entry.id   AF-A0A9P3UKN1-F1
#
_cell.length_a   1.000
_cell.length_b   1.000
_cell.length_c   1.000
_cell.angle_alpha   90.00
_cell.angle_beta   90.00
_cell.angle_gamma   90.00
#
_symmetry.space_group_name_H-M   'P 1'
#
loop_
_entity.id
_entity.type
_entity.pdbx_description
1 polymer ?
#
loop_
_entity_poly.entity_id
_entity_poly.type
_entity_poly.pdbx_seq_one_letter_code
_entity_poly.pdbx_strand_id
1 'polypeptide(L)'
;MSSFHLELKAQQLKADGNQRFVSGHYSDAAKVYTHILETCSAKVNPELIRTIRCNRAACYNELGKYQQAAEDCALVLAADPGSPRSRSITLKAHLRLARSLHGLGELEKATMELDRFRSLNGKSQASELSLRVQILQDQVEQDTVAEERCGLATRLLHYVVRTSRPAPIVIDDQVPTVLCSTNPPRIPTNAFLTHLVQKYDQRIMHTQEWTCWKCPAKAESMVHTPCAYFHLEEPVVVDLAQPICIHGGECEKEARALMAGQMAKLSARSASKA
;
A
#
# COMPACT_ATOMS: atom_id res chain seq x y z
N MET A 1 -12.55 -37.21 -25.54
CA MET A 1 -12.92 -35.94 -26.21
C MET A 1 -11.64 -35.21 -26.61
N SER A 2 -11.50 -34.84 -27.89
CA SER A 2 -10.33 -34.09 -28.39
C SER A 2 -10.20 -32.74 -27.68
N SER A 3 -8.95 -32.29 -27.44
CA SER A 3 -8.63 -30.99 -26.82
C SER A 3 -9.33 -29.82 -27.52
N PHE A 4 -9.47 -29.90 -28.85
CA PHE A 4 -10.11 -28.89 -29.68
C PHE A 4 -11.61 -28.73 -29.38
N HIS A 5 -12.33 -29.84 -29.18
CA HIS A 5 -13.77 -29.81 -28.88
C HIS A 5 -14.04 -29.18 -27.50
N LEU A 6 -13.16 -29.43 -26.54
CA LEU A 6 -13.29 -28.87 -25.20
C LEU A 6 -13.03 -27.36 -25.18
N GLU A 7 -12.08 -26.90 -25.97
CA GLU A 7 -11.79 -25.47 -26.13
C GLU A 7 -12.96 -24.72 -26.78
N LEU A 8 -13.56 -25.27 -27.84
CA LEU A 8 -14.77 -24.71 -28.45
C LEU A 8 -15.94 -24.63 -27.45
N LYS A 9 -16.15 -25.70 -26.67
CA LYS A 9 -17.18 -25.72 -25.62
C LYS A 9 -16.92 -24.65 -24.54
N ALA A 10 -15.68 -24.49 -24.11
CA ALA A 10 -15.31 -23.46 -23.14
C ALA A 10 -15.55 -22.04 -23.68
N GLN A 11 -15.31 -21.79 -24.97
CA GLN A 11 -15.61 -20.51 -25.61
C GLN A 11 -17.12 -20.23 -25.69
N GLN A 12 -17.93 -21.23 -25.99
CA GLN A 12 -19.40 -21.10 -26.00
C GLN A 12 -19.95 -20.79 -24.60
N LEU A 13 -19.50 -21.53 -23.58
CA LEU A 13 -19.88 -21.28 -22.19
C LEU A 13 -19.41 -19.91 -21.71
N LYS A 14 -18.22 -19.46 -22.11
CA LYS A 14 -17.76 -18.10 -21.84
C LYS A 14 -18.71 -17.05 -22.42
N ALA A 15 -19.20 -17.25 -23.63
CA ALA A 15 -20.15 -16.34 -24.27
C ALA A 15 -21.48 -16.29 -23.50
N ASP A 16 -22.02 -17.43 -23.06
CA ASP A 16 -23.20 -17.50 -22.19
C ASP A 16 -22.98 -16.76 -20.85
N GLY A 17 -21.84 -17.00 -20.20
CA GLY A 17 -21.45 -16.30 -18.97
C GLY A 17 -21.35 -14.78 -19.17
N ASN A 18 -20.82 -14.34 -20.31
CA ASN A 18 -20.74 -12.91 -20.64
C ASN A 18 -22.13 -12.31 -20.86
N GLN A 19 -23.03 -13.02 -21.54
CA GLN A 19 -24.40 -12.56 -21.76
C GLN A 19 -25.14 -12.41 -20.42
N ARG A 20 -25.04 -13.41 -19.54
CA ARG A 20 -25.62 -13.36 -18.19
C ARG A 20 -25.06 -12.18 -17.38
N PHE A 21 -23.76 -11.92 -17.50
CA PHE A 21 -23.11 -10.78 -16.85
C PHE A 21 -23.69 -9.44 -17.34
N VAL A 22 -23.82 -9.26 -18.66
CA VAL A 22 -24.40 -8.04 -19.24
C VAL A 22 -25.87 -7.88 -18.84
N SER A 23 -26.62 -8.96 -18.68
CA SER A 23 -27.99 -8.95 -18.17
C SER A 23 -28.12 -8.75 -16.65
N GLY A 24 -27.01 -8.54 -15.92
CA GLY A 24 -27.03 -8.36 -14.46
C GLY A 24 -27.19 -9.65 -13.65
N HIS A 25 -27.25 -10.82 -14.30
CA HIS A 25 -27.34 -12.12 -13.63
C HIS A 25 -25.96 -12.61 -13.16
N TYR A 26 -25.31 -11.83 -12.28
CA TYR A 26 -23.93 -12.07 -11.85
C TYR A 26 -23.72 -13.41 -11.16
N SER A 27 -24.68 -13.86 -10.35
CA SER A 27 -24.60 -15.16 -9.69
C SER A 27 -24.58 -16.31 -10.69
N ASP A 28 -25.37 -16.23 -11.77
CA ASP A 28 -25.43 -17.30 -12.76
C ASP A 28 -24.24 -17.25 -13.71
N ALA A 29 -23.79 -16.05 -14.08
CA ALA A 29 -22.52 -15.87 -14.78
C ALA A 29 -21.34 -16.50 -14.02
N ALA A 30 -21.26 -16.27 -12.70
CA ALA A 30 -20.23 -16.85 -11.84
C ALA A 30 -20.28 -18.39 -11.80
N LYS A 31 -21.48 -18.99 -11.78
CA LYS A 31 -21.66 -20.45 -11.86
C LYS A 31 -21.14 -21.00 -13.20
N VAL A 32 -21.48 -20.35 -14.31
CA VAL A 32 -21.00 -20.75 -15.65
C VAL A 32 -19.48 -20.69 -15.72
N TYR A 33 -18.86 -19.61 -15.24
CA TYR A 33 -17.39 -19.50 -15.21
C TYR A 33 -16.74 -20.55 -14.30
N THR A 34 -17.34 -20.83 -13.15
CA THR A 34 -16.85 -21.87 -12.23
C THR A 34 -16.89 -23.24 -12.88
N HIS A 35 -17.99 -23.57 -13.57
CA HIS A 35 -18.10 -24.82 -14.33
C HIS A 35 -16.98 -24.96 -15.37
N ILE A 36 -16.68 -23.90 -16.14
CA ILE A 36 -15.56 -23.93 -17.10
C ILE A 36 -14.22 -24.22 -16.40
N LEU A 37 -13.97 -23.57 -15.26
CA LEU A 37 -12.73 -23.74 -14.50
C LEU A 37 -12.59 -25.15 -13.91
N GLU A 38 -13.68 -25.80 -13.53
CA GLU A 38 -13.67 -27.16 -12.99
C GLU A 38 -13.54 -28.22 -14.10
N THR A 39 -14.22 -28.05 -15.23
CA THR A 39 -14.30 -29.11 -16.24
C THR A 39 -13.28 -28.99 -17.35
N CYS A 40 -12.78 -27.77 -17.63
CA CYS A 40 -11.97 -27.49 -18.81
C CYS A 40 -10.52 -27.05 -18.50
N SER A 41 -10.23 -26.59 -17.28
CA SER A 41 -8.99 -25.85 -16.98
C SER A 41 -7.67 -26.54 -17.33
N ALA A 42 -7.57 -27.86 -17.14
CA ALA A 42 -6.33 -28.61 -17.42
C ALA A 42 -6.08 -28.89 -18.92
N LYS A 43 -7.04 -28.59 -19.79
CA LYS A 43 -7.07 -29.08 -21.19
C LYS A 43 -7.36 -27.99 -22.22
N VAL A 44 -7.36 -26.72 -21.81
CA VAL A 44 -7.60 -25.57 -22.69
C VAL A 44 -6.52 -24.51 -22.51
N ASN A 45 -6.44 -23.57 -23.45
CA ASN A 45 -5.46 -22.50 -23.43
C ASN A 45 -5.44 -21.75 -22.07
N PRO A 46 -4.26 -21.63 -21.41
CA PRO A 46 -4.10 -20.88 -20.16
C PRO A 46 -4.63 -19.44 -20.22
N GLU A 47 -4.55 -18.77 -21.37
CA GLU A 47 -5.04 -17.40 -21.53
C GLU A 47 -6.57 -17.31 -21.49
N LEU A 48 -7.26 -18.34 -21.99
CA LEU A 48 -8.70 -18.47 -21.84
C LEU A 48 -9.04 -18.59 -20.35
N ILE A 49 -8.33 -19.45 -19.62
CA ILE A 49 -8.54 -19.64 -18.17
C ILE A 49 -8.32 -18.35 -17.39
N ARG A 50 -7.27 -17.59 -17.70
CA ARG A 50 -7.05 -16.26 -17.10
C ARG A 50 -8.20 -15.31 -17.39
N THR A 51 -8.72 -15.30 -18.62
CA THR A 51 -9.88 -14.50 -18.98
C THR A 51 -11.12 -14.90 -18.18
N ILE A 52 -11.38 -16.20 -18.04
CA ILE A 52 -12.52 -16.73 -17.26
C ILE A 52 -12.42 -16.33 -15.80
N ARG A 53 -11.25 -16.51 -15.16
CA ARG A 53 -11.02 -16.07 -13.78
C ARG A 53 -11.25 -14.57 -13.62
N CYS A 54 -10.71 -13.77 -14.53
CA CYS A 54 -10.87 -12.32 -14.50
C CYS A 54 -12.35 -11.92 -14.62
N ASN A 55 -13.13 -12.60 -15.47
CA ASN A 55 -14.58 -12.37 -15.60
C ASN A 55 -15.38 -12.85 -14.37
N ARG A 56 -14.99 -13.96 -13.75
CA ARG A 56 -15.60 -14.42 -12.50
C ARG A 56 -15.33 -13.47 -11.34
N ALA A 57 -14.12 -12.92 -11.24
CA ALA A 57 -13.80 -11.85 -10.28
C ALA A 57 -14.68 -10.59 -10.48
N ALA A 58 -15.04 -10.26 -11.72
CA ALA A 58 -16.00 -9.19 -11.98
C ALA A 58 -17.38 -9.50 -11.40
N CYS A 59 -17.87 -10.74 -11.59
CA CYS A 59 -19.14 -11.18 -10.99
C CYS A 59 -19.11 -11.09 -9.46
N TYR A 60 -18.02 -11.55 -8.85
CA TYR A 60 -17.85 -11.51 -7.40
C TYR A 60 -17.80 -10.08 -6.85
N ASN A 61 -17.18 -9.13 -7.57
CA ASN A 61 -17.24 -7.72 -7.20
C ASN A 61 -18.66 -7.15 -7.19
N GLU A 62 -19.48 -7.46 -8.19
CA GLU A 62 -20.89 -7.01 -8.22
C GLU A 62 -21.76 -7.70 -7.15
N LEU A 63 -21.37 -8.88 -6.70
CA LEU A 63 -22.05 -9.63 -5.63
C LEU A 63 -21.56 -9.28 -4.22
N GLY A 64 -20.62 -8.34 -4.07
CA GLY A 64 -20.00 -8.02 -2.77
C GLY A 64 -19.11 -9.13 -2.20
N LYS A 65 -18.76 -10.13 -3.02
CA LYS A 65 -17.92 -11.28 -2.65
C LYS A 65 -16.43 -10.94 -2.83
N TYR A 66 -15.98 -9.88 -2.16
CA TYR A 66 -14.69 -9.25 -2.44
C TYR A 66 -13.48 -10.17 -2.21
N GLN A 67 -13.50 -11.01 -1.17
CA GLN A 67 -12.43 -11.98 -0.91
C GLN A 67 -12.22 -12.94 -2.09
N GLN A 68 -13.32 -13.50 -2.62
CA GLN A 68 -13.28 -14.42 -3.75
C GLN A 68 -12.83 -13.71 -5.05
N ALA A 69 -13.23 -12.45 -5.21
CA ALA A 69 -12.78 -11.62 -6.33
C ALA A 69 -11.27 -11.36 -6.28
N ALA A 70 -10.74 -11.03 -5.09
CA ALA A 70 -9.33 -10.78 -4.87
C ALA A 70 -8.47 -12.01 -5.16
N GLU A 71 -8.91 -13.20 -4.71
CA GLU A 71 -8.24 -14.48 -4.98
C GLU A 71 -8.17 -14.79 -6.49
N ASP A 72 -9.28 -14.64 -7.22
CA ASP A 72 -9.28 -14.86 -8.67
C ASP A 72 -8.38 -13.85 -9.39
N CYS A 73 -8.37 -12.58 -8.99
CA CYS A 73 -7.47 -11.58 -9.55
C CYS A 73 -5.99 -11.88 -9.26
N ALA A 74 -5.65 -12.32 -8.05
CA ALA A 74 -4.29 -12.70 -7.68
C ALA A 74 -3.77 -13.85 -8.57
N LEU A 75 -4.60 -14.86 -8.83
CA LEU A 75 -4.24 -15.96 -9.73
C LEU A 75 -4.05 -15.50 -11.19
N VAL A 76 -4.83 -14.52 -11.65
CA VAL A 76 -4.67 -13.94 -13.00
C VAL A 76 -3.35 -13.19 -13.14
N LEU A 77 -2.95 -12.45 -12.11
CA LEU A 77 -1.72 -11.66 -12.06
C LEU A 77 -0.48 -12.54 -11.88
N ALA A 78 -0.57 -13.63 -11.12
CA ALA A 78 0.53 -14.58 -10.92
C ALA A 78 0.90 -15.35 -12.20
N ALA A 79 -0.07 -15.60 -13.09
CA ALA A 79 0.12 -16.45 -14.27
C ALA A 79 0.90 -15.79 -15.43
N ASP A 80 0.82 -14.46 -15.60
CA ASP A 80 1.62 -13.71 -16.59
C ASP A 80 1.55 -12.19 -16.31
N PRO A 81 2.55 -11.64 -15.58
CA PRO A 81 2.60 -10.24 -15.22
C PRO A 81 3.15 -9.39 -16.37
N GLY A 82 2.33 -9.19 -17.42
CA GLY A 82 2.51 -8.06 -18.34
C GLY A 82 3.16 -8.38 -19.69
N SER A 83 3.03 -9.60 -20.22
CA SER A 83 3.30 -9.81 -21.64
C SER A 83 2.41 -8.89 -22.52
N PRO A 84 2.90 -8.41 -23.68
CA PRO A 84 2.11 -7.57 -24.58
C PRO A 84 0.77 -8.21 -25.00
N ARG A 85 0.72 -9.54 -25.06
CA ARG A 85 -0.47 -10.31 -25.46
C ARG A 85 -1.56 -10.30 -24.39
N SER A 86 -1.18 -10.16 -23.12
CA SER A 86 -2.09 -10.25 -21.97
C SER A 86 -2.32 -8.93 -21.25
N ARG A 87 -1.72 -7.83 -21.73
CA ARG A 87 -1.80 -6.51 -21.10
C ARG A 87 -3.23 -6.08 -20.76
N SER A 88 -4.20 -6.35 -21.63
CA SER A 88 -5.61 -5.98 -21.38
C SER A 88 -6.22 -6.72 -20.18
N ILE A 89 -5.91 -8.01 -20.02
CA ILE A 89 -6.41 -8.83 -18.90
C ILE A 89 -5.70 -8.45 -17.61
N THR A 90 -4.39 -8.20 -17.66
CA THR A 90 -3.61 -7.73 -16.52
C THR A 90 -4.13 -6.38 -16.00
N LEU A 91 -4.41 -5.43 -16.90
CA LEU A 91 -5.02 -4.13 -16.54
C LEU A 91 -6.38 -4.30 -15.87
N LYS A 92 -7.27 -5.14 -16.44
CA LYS A 92 -8.57 -5.44 -15.83
C LYS A 92 -8.43 -6.11 -14.46
N ALA A 93 -7.45 -7.00 -14.30
CA ALA A 93 -7.20 -7.70 -13.05
C ALA A 93 -6.73 -6.73 -11.95
N HIS A 94 -5.79 -5.81 -12.23
CA HIS A 94 -5.39 -4.79 -11.26
C HIS A 94 -6.56 -3.90 -10.83
N LEU A 95 -7.37 -3.40 -11.77
CA LEU A 95 -8.50 -2.54 -11.43
C LEU A 95 -9.57 -3.27 -10.60
N ARG A 96 -9.84 -4.55 -10.94
CA ARG A 96 -10.78 -5.40 -10.19
C ARG A 96 -10.25 -5.78 -8.81
N LEU A 97 -8.95 -6.05 -8.70
CA LEU A 97 -8.30 -6.33 -7.43
C LEU A 97 -8.36 -5.10 -6.52
N ALA A 98 -8.07 -3.90 -7.05
CA ALA A 98 -8.21 -2.65 -6.32
C ALA A 98 -9.62 -2.45 -5.78
N ARG A 99 -10.66 -2.68 -6.60
CA ARG A 99 -12.07 -2.60 -6.15
C ARG A 99 -12.39 -3.65 -5.07
N SER A 100 -11.83 -4.85 -5.20
CA SER A 100 -12.03 -5.92 -4.21
C SER A 100 -11.37 -5.56 -2.87
N LEU A 101 -10.14 -5.06 -2.90
CA LEU A 101 -9.40 -4.63 -1.72
C LEU A 101 -10.06 -3.43 -1.05
N HIS A 102 -10.59 -2.48 -1.84
CA HIS A 102 -11.40 -1.38 -1.33
C HIS A 102 -12.65 -1.89 -0.59
N GLY A 103 -13.39 -2.84 -1.17
CA GLY A 103 -14.55 -3.47 -0.53
C GLY A 103 -14.20 -4.28 0.73
N LEU A 104 -12.94 -4.71 0.89
CA LEU A 104 -12.43 -5.35 2.11
C LEU A 104 -11.90 -4.34 3.15
N GLY A 105 -11.88 -3.04 2.84
CA GLY A 105 -11.29 -2.00 3.69
C GLY A 105 -9.77 -1.95 3.65
N GLU A 106 -9.11 -2.70 2.75
CA GLU A 106 -7.65 -2.71 2.59
C GLU A 106 -7.18 -1.56 1.67
N LEU A 107 -7.42 -0.32 2.12
CA LEU A 107 -7.32 0.89 1.30
C LEU A 107 -5.91 1.15 0.73
N GLU A 108 -4.84 0.87 1.48
CA GLU A 108 -3.48 1.05 0.95
C GLU A 108 -3.15 0.03 -0.14
N LYS A 109 -3.53 -1.25 0.06
CA LYS A 109 -3.30 -2.27 -0.97
C LYS A 109 -4.11 -1.95 -2.22
N ALA A 110 -5.34 -1.46 -2.06
CA ALA A 110 -6.16 -0.98 -3.18
C ALA A 110 -5.46 0.16 -3.95
N THR A 111 -4.88 1.12 -3.24
CA THR A 111 -4.11 2.23 -3.84
C THR A 111 -2.89 1.71 -4.63
N MET A 112 -2.13 0.78 -4.05
CA MET A 112 -0.97 0.16 -4.71
C MET A 112 -1.36 -0.55 -6.02
N GLU A 113 -2.51 -1.22 -6.05
CA GLU A 113 -3.00 -1.86 -7.28
C GLU A 113 -3.41 -0.84 -8.35
N LEU A 114 -3.97 0.32 -7.96
CA LEU A 114 -4.22 1.41 -8.90
C LEU A 114 -2.93 2.05 -9.43
N ASP A 115 -1.86 2.09 -8.62
CA ASP A 115 -0.56 2.56 -9.06
C ASP A 115 0.07 1.60 -10.09
N ARG A 116 0.00 0.29 -9.84
CA ARG A 116 0.39 -0.76 -10.81
C ARG A 116 -0.43 -0.67 -12.09
N PHE A 117 -1.74 -0.42 -11.98
CA PHE A 117 -2.60 -0.17 -13.13
C PHE A 117 -2.10 1.03 -13.94
N ARG A 118 -1.81 2.18 -13.29
CA ARG A 118 -1.34 3.39 -13.97
C ARG A 118 0.01 3.19 -14.66
N SER A 119 0.96 2.54 -13.99
CA SER A 119 2.28 2.27 -14.57
C SER A 119 2.18 1.41 -15.83
N LEU A 120 1.23 0.45 -15.85
CA LEU A 120 0.96 -0.40 -17.01
C LEU A 120 0.08 0.27 -18.07
N ASN A 121 -0.83 1.17 -17.72
CA ASN A 121 -1.74 1.78 -18.70
C ASN A 121 -1.09 2.99 -19.41
N GLY A 122 -0.15 3.68 -18.74
CA GLY A 122 0.49 4.90 -19.24
C GLY A 122 -0.42 6.14 -19.28
N LYS A 123 -1.70 5.98 -18.95
CA LYS A 123 -2.71 7.05 -18.87
C LYS A 123 -3.72 6.77 -17.76
N SER A 124 -4.37 7.82 -17.29
CA SER A 124 -5.51 7.70 -16.36
C SER A 124 -6.75 7.18 -17.09
N GLN A 125 -7.63 6.50 -16.36
CA GLN A 125 -8.93 6.03 -16.84
C GLN A 125 -10.01 6.55 -15.89
N ALA A 126 -11.18 6.93 -16.41
CA ALA A 126 -12.27 7.48 -15.60
C ALA A 126 -12.68 6.56 -14.43
N SER A 127 -12.80 5.26 -14.69
CA SER A 127 -13.12 4.25 -13.65
C SER A 127 -12.02 4.13 -12.59
N GLU A 128 -10.75 4.31 -12.96
CA GLU A 128 -9.63 4.29 -12.03
C GLU A 128 -9.62 5.55 -11.15
N LEU A 129 -9.81 6.73 -11.76
CA LEU A 129 -9.87 7.99 -11.04
C LEU A 129 -11.04 8.02 -10.05
N SER A 130 -12.22 7.57 -10.46
CA SER A 130 -13.39 7.49 -9.60
C SER A 130 -13.14 6.60 -8.38
N LEU A 131 -12.56 5.42 -8.59
CA LEU A 131 -12.24 4.50 -7.50
C LEU A 131 -11.15 5.08 -6.59
N ARG A 132 -10.13 5.75 -7.16
CA ARG A 132 -9.09 6.38 -6.37
C ARG A 132 -9.63 7.49 -5.46
N VAL A 133 -10.56 8.30 -5.95
CA VAL A 133 -11.20 9.34 -5.14
C VAL A 133 -11.97 8.72 -3.98
N GLN A 134 -12.75 7.65 -4.22
CA GLN A 134 -13.46 6.93 -3.16
C GLN A 134 -12.51 6.39 -2.10
N ILE A 135 -11.42 5.72 -2.51
CA ILE A 135 -10.42 5.19 -1.58
C ILE A 135 -9.81 6.32 -0.73
N LEU A 136 -9.50 7.47 -1.34
CA LEU A 136 -8.94 8.62 -0.61
C LEU A 136 -9.93 9.21 0.40
N GLN A 137 -11.22 9.27 0.04
CA GLN A 137 -12.27 9.74 0.95
C GLN A 137 -12.41 8.81 2.15
N ASP A 138 -12.48 7.50 1.91
CA ASP A 138 -12.57 6.50 2.97
C ASP A 138 -11.32 6.47 3.86
N GLN A 139 -10.13 6.73 3.29
CA GLN A 139 -8.88 6.88 4.05
C GLN A 139 -8.94 8.08 4.99
N VAL A 140 -9.43 9.23 4.51
CA VAL A 140 -9.59 10.43 5.36
C VAL A 140 -10.60 10.16 6.47
N GLU A 141 -11.73 9.52 6.17
CA GLU A 141 -12.74 9.19 7.18
C GLU A 141 -12.16 8.25 8.26
N GLN A 142 -11.48 7.18 7.86
CA GLN A 142 -10.80 6.27 8.79
C GLN A 142 -9.77 7.00 9.67
N ASP A 143 -9.00 7.90 9.08
CA ASP A 143 -8.00 8.69 9.78
C ASP A 143 -8.64 9.68 10.78
N THR A 144 -9.74 10.33 10.42
CA THR A 144 -10.46 11.25 11.32
C THR A 144 -11.07 10.53 12.53
N VAL A 145 -11.70 9.37 12.31
CA VAL A 145 -12.26 8.55 13.40
C VAL A 145 -11.13 8.03 14.31
N ALA A 146 -9.97 7.69 13.74
CA ALA A 146 -8.82 7.27 14.53
C ALA A 146 -8.25 8.41 15.39
N GLU A 147 -8.22 9.64 14.86
CA GLU A 147 -7.78 10.82 15.59
C GLU A 147 -8.68 11.12 16.80
N GLU A 148 -10.00 11.02 16.66
CA GLU A 148 -10.96 11.19 17.77
C GLU A 148 -10.77 10.16 18.90
N ARG A 149 -10.27 8.96 18.57
CA ARG A 149 -10.00 7.88 19.53
C ARG A 149 -8.62 7.99 20.19
N CYS A 150 -7.79 8.92 19.73
CA CYS A 150 -6.42 9.13 20.18
C CYS A 150 -6.42 9.81 21.56
N GLY A 151 -6.58 9.01 22.61
CA GLY A 151 -6.61 9.51 24.00
C GLY A 151 -7.01 8.49 25.06
N LEU A 152 -7.41 7.28 24.66
CA LEU A 152 -7.98 6.28 25.58
C LEU A 152 -6.95 5.32 26.18
N ALA A 153 -5.88 4.99 25.44
CA ALA A 153 -4.83 4.07 25.90
C ALA A 153 -3.51 4.33 25.15
N THR A 154 -2.39 4.13 25.84
CA THR A 154 -1.04 4.26 25.28
C THR A 154 -0.19 3.02 25.53
N ARG A 155 0.89 2.89 24.75
CA ARG A 155 1.97 1.92 24.95
C ARG A 155 3.29 2.67 25.08
N LEU A 156 4.27 2.05 25.75
CA LEU A 156 5.63 2.55 25.78
C LEU A 156 6.19 2.64 24.35
N LEU A 157 6.83 3.77 24.05
CA LEU A 157 7.48 4.06 22.78
C LEU A 157 8.96 4.34 23.03
N HIS A 158 9.83 3.71 22.23
CA HIS A 158 11.24 4.09 22.16
C HIS A 158 11.47 5.06 20.99
N TYR A 159 11.88 6.28 21.28
CA TYR A 159 12.26 7.27 20.28
C TYR A 159 13.79 7.29 20.12
N VAL A 160 14.26 6.78 18.98
CA VAL A 160 15.67 6.56 18.68
C VAL A 160 16.13 7.57 17.63
N VAL A 161 16.82 8.61 18.09
CA VAL A 161 17.37 9.67 17.23
C VAL A 161 18.82 9.34 16.88
N ARG A 162 19.07 9.10 15.59
CA ARG A 162 20.40 8.87 15.03
C ARG A 162 20.89 10.15 14.37
N THR A 163 22.03 10.63 14.85
CA THR A 163 22.71 11.81 14.32
C THR A 163 24.02 11.41 13.67
N SER A 164 24.89 12.38 13.38
CA SER A 164 26.29 12.13 13.02
C SER A 164 27.13 11.48 14.13
N ARG A 165 26.57 11.29 15.34
CA ARG A 165 27.24 10.60 16.46
C ARG A 165 27.27 9.07 16.27
N PRO A 166 28.26 8.37 16.87
CA PRO A 166 28.30 6.91 16.86
C PRO A 166 27.15 6.26 17.65
N ALA A 167 26.78 6.84 18.80
CA ALA A 167 25.72 6.33 19.66
C ALA A 167 24.41 7.08 19.43
N PRO A 168 23.27 6.37 19.27
CA PRO A 168 21.96 7.00 19.14
C PRO A 168 21.51 7.63 20.47
N ILE A 169 20.70 8.67 20.37
CA ILE A 169 19.98 9.24 21.51
C ILE A 169 18.66 8.48 21.62
N VAL A 170 18.42 7.86 22.78
CA VAL A 170 17.19 7.09 23.04
C VAL A 170 16.36 7.81 24.09
N ILE A 171 15.08 8.03 23.79
CA ILE A 171 14.12 8.72 24.64
C ILE A 171 12.87 7.85 24.75
N ASP A 172 12.44 7.53 25.96
CA ASP A 172 11.19 6.82 26.18
C ASP A 172 10.01 7.80 26.25
N ASP A 173 8.92 7.47 25.55
CA ASP A 173 7.68 8.24 25.53
C ASP A 173 6.45 7.30 25.44
N GLN A 174 5.28 7.86 25.18
CA GLN A 174 4.03 7.13 25.01
C GLN A 174 3.53 7.27 23.58
N VAL A 175 3.05 6.17 23.00
CA VAL A 175 2.33 6.16 21.71
C VAL A 175 0.89 5.71 21.92
N PRO A 176 -0.10 6.37 21.32
CA PRO A 176 -1.49 5.91 21.33
C PRO A 176 -1.64 4.50 20.75
N THR A 177 -2.41 3.64 21.42
CA THR A 177 -2.62 2.24 20.98
C THR A 177 -3.28 2.15 19.61
N VAL A 178 -4.09 3.14 19.23
CA VAL A 178 -4.72 3.23 17.89
C VAL A 178 -3.69 3.31 16.76
N LEU A 179 -2.50 3.85 17.03
CA LEU A 179 -1.39 3.90 16.08
C LEU A 179 -0.57 2.61 16.07
N CYS A 180 -0.77 1.70 17.02
CA CYS A 180 -0.01 0.46 17.13
C CYS A 180 -0.63 -0.67 16.32
N SER A 181 -0.80 -0.45 15.02
CA SER A 181 -1.34 -1.42 14.07
C SER A 181 -0.37 -1.65 12.91
N THR A 182 -0.60 -2.71 12.13
CA THR A 182 0.17 -3.02 10.92
C THR A 182 0.01 -1.97 9.82
N ASN A 183 -1.13 -1.28 9.78
CA ASN A 183 -1.40 -0.13 8.92
C ASN A 183 -1.99 0.99 9.79
N PRO A 184 -1.14 1.82 10.40
CA PRO A 184 -1.61 2.90 11.24
C PRO A 184 -2.19 4.03 10.39
N PRO A 185 -3.28 4.69 10.85
CA PRO A 185 -3.92 5.77 10.12
C PRO A 185 -2.95 6.93 9.87
N ARG A 186 -2.92 7.44 8.64
CA ARG A 186 -1.80 8.26 8.13
C ARG A 186 -1.76 9.64 8.75
N ILE A 187 -2.89 10.35 8.78
CA ILE A 187 -3.00 11.70 9.35
C ILE A 187 -2.58 11.71 10.83
N PRO A 188 -3.19 10.90 11.72
CA PRO A 188 -2.81 10.92 13.14
C PRO A 188 -1.37 10.41 13.37
N THR A 189 -0.87 9.49 12.55
CA THR A 189 0.55 9.06 12.59
C THR A 189 1.49 10.22 12.30
N ASN A 190 1.25 10.96 11.21
CA ASN A 190 2.10 12.10 10.83
C ASN A 190 2.02 13.25 11.85
N ALA A 191 0.83 13.52 12.39
CA ALA A 191 0.64 14.48 13.47
C ALA A 191 1.45 14.09 14.72
N PHE A 192 1.36 12.81 15.13
CA PHE A 192 2.12 12.28 16.26
C PHE A 192 3.63 12.44 16.06
N LEU A 193 4.17 12.04 14.90
CA LEU A 193 5.61 12.15 14.62
C LEU A 193 6.09 13.60 14.59
N THR A 194 5.28 14.51 14.03
CA THR A 194 5.59 15.95 14.02
C THR A 194 5.64 16.49 15.45
N HIS A 195 4.66 16.12 16.27
CA HIS A 195 4.64 16.52 17.69
C HIS A 195 5.82 15.95 18.47
N LEU A 196 6.18 14.68 18.24
CA LEU A 196 7.32 14.02 18.89
C LEU A 196 8.64 14.73 18.58
N VAL A 197 8.86 15.10 17.30
CA VAL A 197 10.02 15.90 16.89
C VAL A 197 10.00 17.25 17.58
N GLN A 198 8.89 17.99 17.52
CA GLN A 198 8.78 19.32 18.16
C GLN A 198 9.01 19.27 19.66
N LYS A 199 8.53 18.23 20.35
CA LYS A 199 8.67 18.03 21.80
C LYS A 199 10.14 17.87 22.22
N TYR A 200 10.97 17.23 21.39
CA TYR A 200 12.34 16.87 21.77
C TYR A 200 13.45 17.59 21.00
N ASP A 201 13.16 18.25 19.88
CA ASP A 201 14.15 18.97 19.06
C ASP A 201 15.06 19.86 19.89
N GLN A 202 14.47 20.77 20.67
CA GLN A 202 15.23 21.68 21.53
C GLN A 202 16.09 20.93 22.55
N ARG A 203 15.54 19.90 23.21
CA ARG A 203 16.30 19.11 24.18
C ARG A 203 17.50 18.43 23.51
N ILE A 204 17.34 17.91 22.30
CA ILE A 204 18.43 17.26 21.55
C ILE A 204 19.48 18.30 21.12
N MET A 205 19.05 19.48 20.64
CA MET A 205 19.94 20.60 20.31
C MET A 205 20.79 21.03 21.49
N HIS A 206 20.24 21.05 22.71
CA HIS A 206 20.96 21.44 23.92
C HIS A 206 21.86 20.34 24.51
N THR A 207 21.86 19.11 23.97
CA THR A 207 22.72 18.05 24.50
C THR A 207 24.21 18.32 24.29
N GLN A 208 24.58 19.13 23.30
CA GLN A 208 25.95 19.57 23.04
C GLN A 208 25.97 20.74 22.05
N GLU A 209 27.16 21.29 21.77
CA GLU A 209 27.34 22.16 20.61
C GLU A 209 27.42 21.36 19.31
N TRP A 210 26.58 21.72 18.35
CA TRP A 210 26.50 21.05 17.05
C TRP A 210 27.17 21.87 15.96
N THR A 211 27.93 21.19 15.11
CA THR A 211 28.42 21.72 13.83
C THR A 211 27.54 21.20 12.71
N CYS A 212 27.29 22.03 11.70
CA CYS A 212 26.54 21.61 10.51
C CYS A 212 27.14 20.33 9.91
N TRP A 213 26.27 19.41 9.49
CA TRP A 213 26.70 18.10 8.98
C TRP A 213 27.58 18.17 7.72
N LYS A 214 27.45 19.26 6.94
CA LYS A 214 28.13 19.42 5.65
C LYS A 214 29.19 20.53 5.61
N CYS A 215 29.12 21.52 6.51
CA CYS A 215 30.00 22.68 6.47
C CYS A 215 30.52 23.04 7.87
N PRO A 216 31.58 23.87 8.01
CA PRO A 216 32.19 24.16 9.31
C PRO A 216 31.39 25.13 10.18
N ALA A 217 30.23 25.62 9.72
CA ALA A 217 29.41 26.54 10.47
C ALA A 217 28.76 25.86 11.68
N LYS A 218 28.53 26.64 12.75
CA LYS A 218 27.71 26.22 13.89
C LYS A 218 26.30 25.88 13.39
N ALA A 219 25.71 24.82 13.92
CA ALA A 219 24.34 24.47 13.60
C ALA A 219 23.35 25.30 14.43
N GLU A 220 22.34 25.84 13.77
CA GLU A 220 21.26 26.62 14.38
C GLU A 220 20.02 25.76 14.64
N SER A 221 19.89 24.64 13.93
CA SER A 221 18.72 23.75 13.98
C SER A 221 19.11 22.33 13.59
N MET A 222 18.19 21.38 13.78
CA MET A 222 18.27 20.04 13.21
C MET A 222 17.14 19.80 12.23
N VAL A 223 17.48 19.12 11.15
CA VAL A 223 16.48 18.53 10.26
C VAL A 223 16.24 17.09 10.66
N HIS A 224 14.97 16.76 10.87
CA HIS A 224 14.50 15.45 11.30
C HIS A 224 13.83 14.70 10.14
N THR A 225 13.88 13.38 10.17
CA THR A 225 13.19 12.48 9.23
C THR A 225 12.73 11.26 10.04
N PRO A 226 11.65 11.38 10.83
CA PRO A 226 11.17 10.29 11.67
C PRO A 226 10.48 9.20 10.85
N CYS A 227 10.65 7.95 11.26
CA CYS A 227 9.98 6.78 10.70
C CYS A 227 9.44 5.90 11.84
N ALA A 228 8.15 5.57 11.77
CA ALA A 228 7.45 4.82 12.81
C ALA A 228 7.41 3.32 12.51
N TYR A 229 7.59 2.50 13.55
CA TYR A 229 7.42 1.06 13.54
C TYR A 229 6.48 0.65 14.69
N PHE A 230 5.26 1.17 14.68
CA PHE A 230 4.30 0.98 15.77
C PHE A 230 3.67 -0.42 15.84
N HIS A 231 3.77 -1.20 14.76
CA HIS A 231 3.28 -2.58 14.68
C HIS A 231 4.11 -3.59 15.47
N LEU A 232 5.29 -3.19 15.95
CA LEU A 232 6.17 -4.06 16.72
C LEU A 232 5.64 -4.28 18.14
N GLU A 233 6.11 -5.37 18.77
CA GLU A 233 5.84 -5.65 20.19
C GLU A 233 6.36 -4.52 21.09
N GLU A 234 7.51 -3.97 20.73
CA GLU A 234 8.05 -2.72 21.29
C GLU A 234 8.00 -1.63 20.22
N PRO A 235 6.99 -0.73 20.26
CA PRO A 235 6.89 0.37 19.31
C PRO A 235 8.14 1.22 19.34
N VAL A 236 8.65 1.57 18.16
CA VAL A 236 9.84 2.42 18.02
C VAL A 236 9.63 3.46 16.92
N VAL A 237 10.11 4.68 17.16
CA VAL A 237 10.34 5.68 16.12
C VAL A 237 11.83 5.80 15.92
N VAL A 238 12.28 5.56 14.69
CA VAL A 238 13.66 5.82 14.28
C VAL A 238 13.67 7.15 13.56
N ASP A 239 14.44 8.10 14.07
CA ASP A 239 14.59 9.40 13.46
C ASP A 239 16.04 9.66 13.06
N LEU A 240 16.24 9.92 11.76
CA LEU A 240 17.51 10.42 11.27
C LEU A 240 17.48 11.93 11.39
N ALA A 241 18.42 12.47 12.17
CA ALA A 241 18.54 13.90 12.39
C ALA A 241 19.92 14.41 11.97
N GLN A 242 19.96 15.53 11.26
CA GLN A 242 21.21 16.20 10.88
C GLN A 242 21.24 17.65 11.37
N PRO A 243 22.30 18.08 12.06
CA PRO A 243 22.49 19.47 12.41
C PRO A 243 22.74 20.32 11.15
N ILE A 244 22.04 21.45 11.02
CA ILE A 244 22.10 22.33 9.84
C ILE A 244 22.46 23.76 10.26
N CYS A 245 23.24 24.43 9.41
CA CYS A 245 23.70 25.79 9.66
C CYS A 245 22.58 26.83 9.57
N ILE A 246 21.62 26.66 8.65
CA ILE A 246 20.52 27.60 8.45
C ILE A 246 19.30 26.86 7.90
N HIS A 247 18.11 27.23 8.38
CA HIS A 247 16.86 26.69 7.89
C HIS A 247 16.59 27.14 6.44
N GLY A 248 16.14 26.23 5.59
CA GLY A 248 15.89 26.45 4.15
C GLY A 248 17.15 26.54 3.28
N GLY A 249 18.34 26.41 3.88
CA GLY A 249 19.62 26.44 3.18
C GLY A 249 19.93 25.18 2.39
N GLU A 250 21.02 25.21 1.63
CA GLU A 250 21.44 24.08 0.78
C GLU A 250 21.84 22.85 1.61
N CYS A 251 22.50 23.06 2.76
CA CYS A 251 22.85 21.99 3.67
C CYS A 251 21.61 21.22 4.16
N GLU A 252 20.47 21.88 4.37
CA GLU A 252 19.23 21.21 4.77
C GLU A 252 18.65 20.36 3.63
N LYS A 253 18.55 20.93 2.42
CA LYS A 253 18.00 20.21 1.26
C LYS A 253 18.77 18.93 0.99
N GLU A 254 20.10 19.01 1.05
CA GLU A 254 20.97 17.87 0.87
C GLU A 254 20.89 16.86 2.01
N ALA A 255 20.74 17.31 3.26
CA ALA A 255 20.49 16.41 4.38
C ALA A 255 19.19 15.63 4.18
N ARG A 256 18.10 16.31 3.78
CA ARG A 256 16.81 15.65 3.50
C ARG A 256 16.95 14.60 2.40
N ALA A 257 17.67 14.92 1.31
CA ALA A 257 17.93 13.97 0.22
C ALA A 257 18.73 12.75 0.70
N LEU A 258 19.80 12.96 1.47
CA LEU A 258 20.62 11.90 2.05
C LEU A 258 19.79 10.99 2.96
N MET A 259 19.05 11.58 3.91
CA MET A 259 18.26 10.86 4.90
C MET A 259 17.10 10.10 4.26
N ALA A 260 16.45 10.66 3.22
CA ALA A 260 15.44 9.94 2.45
C ALA A 260 15.99 8.65 1.84
N GLY A 261 17.21 8.70 1.26
CA GLY A 261 17.88 7.52 0.72
C GLY A 261 18.29 6.50 1.79
N GLN A 262 18.65 6.95 2.99
CA GLN A 262 18.96 6.08 4.13
C GLN A 262 17.71 5.40 4.69
N MET A 263 16.62 6.14 4.85
CA MET A 263 15.33 5.60 5.32
C MET A 263 14.78 4.56 4.36
N ALA A 264 14.86 4.79 3.04
CA ALA A 264 14.44 3.80 2.06
C ALA A 264 15.16 2.45 2.23
N LYS A 265 16.46 2.48 2.56
CA LYS A 265 17.26 1.26 2.83
C LYS A 265 16.89 0.61 4.16
N LEU A 266 16.58 1.39 5.20
CA LEU A 266 16.15 0.87 6.50
C LEU A 266 14.79 0.17 6.39
N SER A 267 13.82 0.81 5.73
CA SER A 267 12.48 0.24 5.51
C SER A 267 12.51 -1.02 4.65
N ALA A 268 13.41 -1.12 3.67
CA ALA A 268 13.59 -2.34 2.88
C ALA A 268 14.14 -3.52 3.70
N ARG A 269 14.96 -3.25 4.73
CA ARG A 269 15.54 -4.29 5.61
C ARG A 269 14.57 -4.75 6.71
N SER A 270 13.66 -3.88 7.16
CA SER A 270 12.62 -4.28 8.11
C SER A 270 11.55 -5.16 7.43
N ALA A 271 11.21 -4.86 6.17
CA ALA A 271 10.24 -5.64 5.40
C ALA A 271 10.71 -7.06 5.05
N SER A 272 12.01 -7.36 5.12
CA SER A 272 12.54 -8.71 4.89
C SER A 272 12.70 -9.55 6.17
N LYS A 273 12.39 -8.97 7.34
CA LYS A 273 12.50 -9.63 8.65
C LYS A 273 11.15 -9.85 9.34
N ALA A 274 10.07 -9.29 8.80
CA ALA A 274 8.68 -9.54 9.20
C ALA A 274 8.08 -10.59 8.27
#